data_AF-A0AAV0CWA7-F1
#
_entry.id   AF-A0AAV0CWA7-F1
#
_cell.length_a   1.000
_cell.length_b   1.000
_cell.length_c   1.000
_cell.angle_alpha   90.00
_cell.angle_beta   90.00
_cell.angle_gamma   90.00
#
_symmetry.space_group_name_H-M   'P 1'
#
loop_
_entity.id
_entity.type
_entity.pdbx_description
1 polymer ?
#
loop_
_entity_poly.entity_id
_entity_poly.type
_entity_poly.pdbx_seq_one_letter_code
_entity_poly.pdbx_strand_id
1 'polypeptide(L)'
;MESESDIFYSSTKQSVIESFGGFAAPSVITVHPPEQPRNKGSRPRIKSSKEVSIQESKRPKRLRRSCVEMSHRDSWNCPLNTKDCLRSRLLVINVFSLFL
;
A
#
# COMPACT_ATOMS: atom_id res chain seq x y z
N MET A 1 54.33 -1.03 50.65
CA MET A 1 53.70 0.30 50.62
C MET A 1 52.49 0.15 49.73
N GLU A 2 51.39 -0.27 50.37
CA GLU A 2 50.10 -0.47 49.73
C GLU A 2 49.52 0.90 49.31
N SER A 3 48.83 0.94 48.18
CA SER A 3 47.56 1.67 48.08
C SER A 3 46.80 1.11 46.89
N GLU A 4 46.01 0.10 47.20
CA GLU A 4 44.82 -0.31 46.48
C GLU A 4 43.96 0.93 46.20
N SER A 5 43.55 1.12 44.95
CA SER A 5 42.46 2.03 44.61
C SER A 5 41.38 1.23 43.90
N ASP A 6 40.89 0.20 44.58
CA ASP A 6 39.60 -0.38 44.29
C ASP A 6 38.54 0.67 44.66
N ILE A 7 38.23 1.54 43.70
CA ILE A 7 36.99 2.33 43.72
C ILE A 7 35.85 1.32 43.48
N PHE A 8 35.54 0.53 44.50
CA PHE A 8 34.26 -0.16 44.61
C PHE A 8 33.23 0.91 44.96
N TYR A 9 32.91 1.75 43.96
CA TYR A 9 31.80 2.68 44.06
C TYR A 9 30.58 1.80 44.21
N SER A 10 29.92 1.90 45.37
CA SER A 10 28.56 1.44 45.65
C SER A 10 27.58 2.16 44.73
N SER A 11 27.77 1.99 43.42
CA SER A 11 26.96 2.54 42.38
C SER A 11 25.83 1.55 42.17
N THR A 12 24.60 2.00 42.41
CA THR A 12 23.45 1.27 41.92
C THR A 12 23.61 1.06 40.42
N LYS A 13 23.17 -0.09 39.90
CA LYS A 13 23.25 -0.39 38.45
C LYS A 13 22.68 0.74 37.59
N GLN A 14 21.68 1.44 38.11
CA GLN A 14 21.09 2.64 37.50
C GLN A 14 22.11 3.78 37.33
N SER A 15 22.92 4.07 38.36
CA SER A 15 23.95 5.12 38.31
C SER A 15 24.99 4.86 37.21
N VAL A 16 25.39 3.60 37.01
CA VAL A 16 26.30 3.23 35.89
C VAL A 16 25.64 3.52 34.55
N ILE A 17 24.36 3.12 34.38
CA ILE A 17 23.62 3.29 33.13
C ILE A 17 23.41 4.78 32.82
N GLU A 18 23.04 5.59 33.81
CA GLU A 18 22.83 7.03 33.66
C GLU A 18 24.14 7.76 33.34
N SER A 19 25.25 7.35 33.95
CA SER A 19 26.58 7.92 33.66
C SER A 19 27.04 7.63 32.23
N PHE A 20 26.74 6.44 31.70
CA PHE A 20 27.08 6.06 30.33
C PHE A 20 26.14 6.71 29.31
N GLY A 21 24.83 6.73 29.60
CA GLY A 21 23.82 7.29 28.72
C GLY A 21 23.77 8.81 28.69
N GLY A 22 24.24 9.48 29.76
CA GLY A 22 24.20 10.94 29.90
C GLY A 22 22.80 11.50 30.18
N PHE A 23 21.82 10.65 30.47
CA PHE A 23 20.46 11.03 30.81
C PHE A 23 19.95 10.19 31.99
N ALA A 24 19.19 10.84 32.88
CA ALA A 24 18.52 10.16 33.97
C ALA A 24 17.33 9.32 33.47
N ALA A 25 17.05 8.20 34.13
CA ALA A 25 15.91 7.38 33.77
C ALA A 25 14.58 8.14 33.99
N PRO A 26 13.61 8.08 33.06
CA PRO A 26 12.31 8.70 33.25
C PRO A 26 11.52 8.00 34.36
N SER A 27 10.75 8.77 35.14
CA SER A 27 9.95 8.26 36.26
C SER A 27 8.76 7.40 35.81
N VAL A 28 8.28 7.59 34.57
CA VAL A 28 7.17 6.84 33.98
C VAL A 28 7.61 6.30 32.62
N ILE A 29 7.51 4.98 32.46
CA ILE A 29 7.83 4.29 31.21
C ILE A 29 6.53 3.72 30.64
N THR A 30 6.10 4.20 29.47
CA THR A 30 4.97 3.63 28.73
C THR A 30 5.45 2.45 27.88
N VAL A 31 5.13 1.23 28.31
CA VAL A 31 5.43 0.02 27.54
C VAL A 31 4.31 -0.23 26.54
N HIS A 32 4.62 -0.15 25.24
CA HIS A 32 3.68 -0.54 24.20
C HIS A 32 3.64 -2.06 24.03
N PRO A 33 2.47 -2.66 23.78
CA PRO A 33 2.39 -4.07 23.41
C PRO A 33 3.14 -4.31 22.09
N PRO A 34 3.69 -5.52 21.88
CA PRO A 34 4.35 -5.85 20.62
C PRO A 34 3.34 -5.77 19.46
N GLU A 35 3.82 -5.35 18.28
CA GLU A 35 3.03 -5.41 17.07
C GLU A 35 2.57 -6.85 16.81
N GLN A 36 1.31 -7.02 16.39
CA GLN A 36 0.80 -8.35 16.07
C GLN A 36 1.60 -8.95 14.91
N PRO A 37 2.23 -10.13 15.10
CA PRO A 37 3.04 -10.73 14.04
C PRO A 37 2.16 -11.22 12.90
N ARG A 38 2.60 -11.00 11.66
CA ARG A 38 1.95 -11.53 10.45
C ARG A 38 2.24 -13.04 10.32
N ASN A 39 1.49 -13.84 11.06
CA ASN A 39 1.59 -15.31 11.03
C ASN A 39 0.93 -15.93 9.78
N LYS A 40 1.17 -17.22 9.53
CA LYS A 40 0.47 -17.97 8.47
C LYS A 40 -1.04 -17.93 8.75
N GLY A 41 -1.82 -17.40 7.81
CA GLY A 41 -3.28 -17.21 7.97
C GLY A 41 -3.72 -15.78 8.30
N SER A 42 -2.80 -14.89 8.70
CA SER A 42 -3.10 -13.45 8.89
C SER A 42 -3.36 -12.70 7.59
N ARG A 43 -2.83 -13.20 6.46
CA ARG A 43 -3.01 -12.58 5.14
C ARG A 43 -4.30 -13.07 4.49
N PRO A 44 -5.02 -12.18 3.76
CA PRO A 44 -6.10 -12.60 2.90
C PRO A 44 -5.65 -13.72 1.94
N ARG A 45 -6.57 -14.65 1.65
CA ARG A 45 -6.36 -15.70 0.66
C ARG A 45 -5.97 -15.09 -0.68
N ILE A 46 -4.89 -15.61 -1.29
CA ILE A 46 -4.52 -15.29 -2.67
C ILE A 46 -5.55 -15.95 -3.61
N LYS A 47 -6.21 -15.13 -4.44
CA LYS A 47 -7.20 -15.58 -5.42
C LYS A 47 -6.50 -16.18 -6.64
N SER A 48 -7.09 -17.23 -7.22
CA SER A 48 -6.62 -17.76 -8.51
C SER A 48 -6.96 -16.80 -9.65
N SER A 49 -6.23 -16.86 -10.77
CA SER A 49 -6.52 -16.05 -11.96
C SER A 49 -7.96 -16.23 -12.45
N LYS A 50 -8.51 -17.45 -12.34
CA LYS A 50 -9.91 -17.76 -12.66
C LYS A 50 -10.88 -17.07 -11.71
N GLU A 51 -10.58 -17.04 -10.41
CA GLU A 51 -11.43 -16.37 -9.42
C GLU A 51 -11.43 -14.85 -9.64
N VAL A 52 -10.27 -14.27 -9.95
CA VAL A 52 -10.14 -12.84 -10.28
C VAL A 52 -10.96 -12.50 -11.54
N SER A 53 -10.85 -13.30 -12.61
CA SER A 53 -11.58 -13.02 -13.85
C SER A 53 -13.10 -13.14 -13.68
N ILE A 54 -13.58 -14.10 -12.89
CA ILE A 54 -15.00 -14.21 -12.53
C ILE A 54 -15.46 -13.00 -11.70
N GLN A 55 -14.63 -12.50 -10.79
CA GLN A 55 -14.97 -11.33 -9.99
C GLN A 55 -15.01 -10.05 -10.84
N GLU A 56 -14.11 -9.92 -11.81
CA GLU A 56 -14.09 -8.82 -12.76
C GLU A 56 -15.28 -8.83 -13.71
N SER A 57 -15.71 -10.01 -14.19
CA SER A 57 -16.87 -10.11 -15.08
C SER A 57 -18.20 -9.74 -14.41
N LYS A 58 -18.29 -9.88 -13.09
CA LYS A 58 -19.45 -9.42 -12.29
C LYS A 58 -19.51 -7.90 -12.13
N ARG A 59 -18.42 -7.17 -12.38
CA ARG A 59 -18.45 -5.70 -12.28
C ARG A 59 -19.30 -5.13 -13.42
N PRO A 60 -20.18 -4.15 -13.17
CA PRO A 60 -20.97 -3.56 -14.24
C PRO A 60 -20.06 -2.87 -15.26
N LYS A 61 -20.44 -2.95 -16.54
CA LYS A 61 -19.79 -2.15 -17.59
C LYS A 61 -20.07 -0.67 -17.34
N ARG A 62 -19.07 0.16 -17.58
CA ARG A 62 -19.17 1.62 -17.47
C ARG A 62 -18.75 2.28 -18.76
N LEU A 63 -19.33 3.44 -19.04
CA LEU A 63 -18.93 4.25 -20.17
C LEU A 63 -17.52 4.78 -19.91
N ARG A 64 -16.59 4.51 -20.82
CA ARG A 64 -15.22 5.01 -20.68
C ARG A 64 -15.20 6.53 -20.97
N ARG A 65 -14.33 7.28 -20.30
CA ARG A 65 -14.17 8.73 -20.54
C ARG A 65 -13.44 9.03 -21.85
N SER A 66 -12.48 8.18 -22.23
CA SER A 66 -11.69 8.35 -23.45
C SER A 66 -12.35 7.80 -24.71
N CYS A 67 -13.30 6.87 -24.56
CA CYS A 67 -14.10 6.34 -25.66
C CYS A 67 -15.52 6.13 -25.18
N VAL A 68 -16.52 6.50 -25.98
CA VAL A 68 -17.93 6.36 -25.62
C VAL A 68 -18.36 4.89 -25.81
N GLU A 69 -17.62 3.96 -25.20
CA GLU A 69 -17.84 2.53 -25.24
C GLU A 69 -18.04 1.99 -23.81
N MET A 70 -18.94 1.01 -23.68
CA MET A 70 -19.22 0.33 -22.41
C MET A 70 -18.19 -0.76 -22.15
N SER A 71 -17.28 -0.52 -21.20
CA SER A 71 -16.17 -1.42 -20.88
C SER A 71 -16.10 -1.74 -19.39
N HIS A 72 -15.52 -2.90 -19.06
CA HIS A 72 -15.11 -3.21 -17.67
C HIS A 72 -13.75 -2.59 -17.32
N ARG A 73 -12.95 -2.21 -18.33
CA ARG A 73 -11.57 -1.73 -18.15
C ARG A 73 -11.52 -0.21 -18.03
N ASP A 74 -10.53 0.25 -17.28
CA ASP A 74 -10.28 1.67 -17.03
C ASP A 74 -9.80 2.39 -18.29
N SER A 75 -10.08 3.69 -18.37
CA SER A 75 -9.74 4.53 -19.53
C SER A 75 -8.26 4.52 -19.89
N TRP A 76 -7.39 4.33 -18.90
CA TRP A 76 -5.94 4.22 -19.09
C TRP A 76 -5.52 2.95 -19.83
N ASN A 77 -6.28 1.86 -19.69
CA ASN A 77 -6.01 0.59 -20.34
C ASN A 77 -6.81 0.44 -21.65
N CYS A 78 -6.90 1.53 -22.41
CA CYS A 78 -7.55 1.53 -23.72
C CYS A 78 -6.53 1.03 -24.75
N PRO A 79 -6.83 -0.02 -25.53
CA PRO A 79 -5.93 -0.44 -26.60
C PRO A 79 -5.85 0.60 -27.74
N LEU A 80 -6.83 1.49 -27.82
CA LEU A 80 -6.88 2.60 -28.76
C LEU A 80 -6.29 3.85 -28.12
N ASN A 81 -5.39 4.54 -28.83
CA ASN A 81 -4.86 5.82 -28.37
C ASN A 81 -6.01 6.83 -28.18
N THR A 82 -5.84 7.78 -27.25
CA THR A 82 -6.87 8.77 -26.88
C THR A 82 -7.46 9.53 -28.08
N LYS A 83 -6.70 9.67 -29.17
CA LYS A 83 -7.11 10.33 -30.41
C LYS A 83 -7.95 9.44 -31.33
N ASP A 84 -7.75 8.13 -31.31
CA ASP A 84 -8.40 7.18 -32.23
C ASP A 84 -9.78 6.77 -31.73
N CYS A 85 -9.98 6.76 -30.41
CA CYS A 85 -11.24 6.36 -29.80
C CYS A 85 -12.41 7.34 -30.00
N LEU A 86 -12.14 8.62 -30.27
CA LEU A 86 -13.16 9.62 -30.57
C LEU A 86 -13.59 9.56 -32.05
N ARG A 87 -12.77 8.97 -32.94
CA ARG A 87 -12.95 8.99 -34.40
C ARG A 87 -13.91 7.92 -34.91
N SER A 88 -14.11 6.83 -34.16
CA SER A 88 -14.97 5.71 -34.54
C SER A 88 -16.46 6.07 -34.63
N ARG A 89 -16.90 7.21 -34.07
CA ARG A 89 -18.30 7.67 -34.12
C ARG A 89 -18.62 8.64 -35.26
N LEU A 90 -17.64 9.42 -35.74
CA LEU A 90 -17.85 10.36 -36.87
C LEU A 90 -17.98 9.63 -38.22
N LEU A 91 -17.39 8.44 -38.35
CA LEU A 91 -17.53 7.62 -39.56
C LEU A 91 -18.92 7.00 -39.68
N VAL A 92 -19.51 6.53 -38.58
CA VAL A 92 -20.84 5.88 -38.63
C VAL A 92 -21.95 6.88 -38.97
N ILE A 93 -21.83 8.14 -38.49
CA ILE A 93 -22.77 9.21 -38.84
C ILE A 93 -22.63 9.61 -40.31
N ASN A 94 -21.40 9.78 -40.82
CA ASN A 94 -21.18 10.16 -42.22
C ASN A 94 -21.66 9.10 -43.21
N VAL A 95 -21.47 7.81 -42.92
CA VAL A 95 -21.94 6.74 -43.81
C VAL A 95 -23.46 6.72 -43.88
N PHE A 96 -24.18 6.94 -42.76
CA PHE A 96 -25.65 6.92 -42.76
C PHE A 96 -26.26 8.12 -43.51
N SER A 97 -25.59 9.28 -43.52
CA SER A 97 -26.02 10.48 -44.25
C SER A 97 -25.70 10.45 -45.75
N LEU A 98 -24.93 9.48 -46.24
CA LEU A 98 -24.62 9.30 -47.67
C LEU A 98 -25.59 8.34 -48.38
N PHE A 99 -26.44 7.66 -47.63
CA PHE A 99 -27.44 6.70 -48.13
C PHE A 99 -28.90 7.19 -47.95
N LEU A 100 -29.08 8.45 -47.56
CA LEU A 100 -30.35 9.20 -47.55
C LEU A 100 -30.19 10.43 -48.44
#